data_AF-A0A3M2TFT4-F1
#
_entry.id   AF-A0A3M2TFT4-F1
#
_cell.length_a   1.000
_cell.length_b   1.000
_cell.length_c   1.000
_cell.angle_alpha   90.00
_cell.angle_beta   90.00
_cell.angle_gamma   90.00
#
_symmetry.space_group_name_H-M   'P 1'
#
loop_
_entity.id
_entity.type
_entity.pdbx_description
1 polymer ?
#
loop_
_entity_poly.entity_id
_entity_poly.type
_entity_poly.pdbx_seq_one_letter_code
_entity_poly.pdbx_strand_id
1 'polypeptide(L)'
;MSAVCREPRRSEPSGSDSCAEDSEDTGYVFNEQTNYVPQRTIITIFLACSTVDLIALMDQTTLAASLSIIGNALHASDQTSWISGAYFVTSTCFQLLYGRLSDIWSRKLVLFVGLVIFFLGSLAASLAQTALQLIIFRAFTGVGGGGLMTVAQMIVSDVVPLRERGKYQGILGAVVALANGIGPVIGGLSRAPRRSKTPGAGSSA
;
A
#
# COMPACT_ATOMS: atom_id res chain seq x y z
N MET A 1 -52.35 63.99 38.62
CA MET A 1 -50.96 64.23 38.18
C MET A 1 -50.51 63.04 37.37
N SER A 2 -50.29 63.28 36.08
CA SER A 2 -49.92 62.32 35.06
C SER A 2 -48.44 61.88 35.16
N ALA A 3 -48.11 60.86 34.36
CA ALA A 3 -46.79 60.45 33.87
C ALA A 3 -45.96 59.53 34.79
N VAL A 4 -45.16 58.56 34.31
CA VAL A 4 -44.84 57.99 32.98
C VAL A 4 -44.05 56.68 33.27
N CYS A 5 -44.10 55.74 32.34
CA CYS A 5 -43.37 54.47 32.30
C CYS A 5 -41.84 54.62 32.10
N ARG A 6 -41.00 53.80 32.79
CA ARG A 6 -39.90 52.96 32.22
C ARG A 6 -38.89 52.45 33.27
N GLU A 7 -38.64 51.15 33.25
CA GLU A 7 -37.42 50.46 33.74
C GLU A 7 -36.30 50.51 32.65
N PRO A 8 -35.10 49.88 32.74
CA PRO A 8 -34.44 49.09 33.80
C PRO A 8 -32.91 49.32 33.97
N ARG A 9 -32.25 48.72 35.00
CA ARG A 9 -31.09 47.79 34.82
C ARG A 9 -30.49 47.26 36.14
N ARG A 10 -30.24 45.94 36.12
CA ARG A 10 -29.46 45.13 37.09
C ARG A 10 -28.00 45.58 37.23
N SER A 11 -27.45 45.48 38.44
CA SER A 11 -26.27 44.63 38.74
C SER A 11 -26.11 44.46 40.25
N GLU A 12 -25.98 43.19 40.64
CA GLU A 12 -25.84 42.65 42.00
C GLU A 12 -24.37 42.69 42.50
N PRO A 13 -24.10 42.36 43.78
CA PRO A 13 -23.15 43.07 44.62
C PRO A 13 -21.72 42.51 44.62
N SER A 14 -20.82 43.34 45.17
CA SER A 14 -19.44 43.04 45.49
C SER A 14 -19.28 42.13 46.70
N GLY A 15 -18.29 41.24 46.64
CA GLY A 15 -17.38 40.99 47.77
C GLY A 15 -17.50 39.64 48.48
N SER A 16 -16.33 38.97 48.53
CA SER A 16 -15.86 37.93 49.48
C SER A 16 -16.65 36.61 49.48
N ASP A 17 -16.09 35.45 49.13
CA ASP A 17 -14.94 34.83 49.79
C ASP A 17 -14.31 33.69 48.97
N SER A 18 -12.99 33.62 49.05
CA SER A 18 -12.05 32.51 48.84
C SER A 18 -12.52 31.21 48.13
N CYS A 19 -11.85 30.88 47.02
CA CYS A 19 -11.03 29.67 46.90
C CYS A 19 -10.06 29.87 45.72
N ALA A 20 -8.77 29.68 46.00
CA ALA A 20 -7.71 29.66 45.03
C ALA A 20 -7.81 28.38 44.20
N GLU A 21 -7.92 28.50 42.88
CA GLU A 21 -7.29 27.60 41.92
C GLU A 21 -6.80 28.48 40.78
N ASP A 22 -5.48 28.52 40.60
CA ASP A 22 -4.81 29.14 39.46
C ASP A 22 -5.53 28.71 38.18
N SER A 23 -6.12 29.69 37.49
CA SER A 23 -6.37 29.55 36.07
C SER A 23 -5.01 29.56 35.37
N GLU A 24 -4.30 28.43 35.45
CA GLU A 24 -3.35 28.06 34.41
C GLU A 24 -4.17 27.98 33.14
N ASP A 25 -4.06 29.03 32.33
CA ASP A 25 -4.28 28.95 30.90
C ASP A 25 -3.35 27.84 30.41
N THR A 26 -3.81 26.58 30.48
CA THR A 26 -3.27 25.49 29.69
C THR A 26 -3.65 25.83 28.25
N GLY A 27 -2.96 26.83 27.71
CA GLY A 27 -2.74 26.95 26.30
C GLY A 27 -2.35 25.56 25.86
N TYR A 28 -3.18 24.96 25.01
CA TYR A 28 -2.86 23.70 24.36
C TYR A 28 -1.55 23.95 23.63
N VAL A 29 -0.44 23.60 24.29
CA VAL A 29 0.84 23.46 23.66
C VAL A 29 0.61 22.33 22.68
N PHE A 30 0.32 22.68 21.42
CA PHE A 30 0.59 21.79 20.32
C PHE A 30 2.04 21.44 20.49
N ASN A 31 2.28 20.28 21.11
CA ASN A 31 3.58 19.69 21.17
C ASN A 31 3.82 19.27 19.73
N GLU A 32 4.29 20.24 18.95
CA GLU A 32 4.88 20.04 17.66
C GLU A 32 6.21 19.35 17.95
N GLN A 33 6.12 18.12 18.45
CA GLN A 33 7.11 17.06 18.35
C GLN A 33 7.20 16.73 16.85
N THR A 34 7.60 17.72 16.07
CA THR A 34 8.44 17.52 14.91
C THR A 34 9.71 16.91 15.46
N ASN A 35 9.66 15.59 15.75
CA ASN A 35 10.85 14.79 15.65
C ASN A 35 11.26 14.90 14.19
N TYR A 36 12.07 15.93 13.90
CA TYR A 36 12.64 16.18 12.60
C TYR A 36 13.70 15.10 12.42
N VAL A 37 13.25 13.88 12.13
CA VAL A 37 14.09 12.91 11.44
C VAL A 37 14.62 13.64 10.22
N PRO A 38 15.94 13.73 10.04
CA PRO A 38 16.51 14.54 8.98
C PRO A 38 15.89 14.15 7.64
N GLN A 39 15.57 15.12 6.78
CA GLN A 39 14.87 14.86 5.51
C GLN A 39 15.57 13.77 4.67
N ARG A 40 16.89 13.62 4.82
CA ARG A 40 17.67 12.53 4.22
C ARG A 40 17.22 11.13 4.70
N THR A 41 16.94 10.96 5.98
CA THR A 41 16.44 9.70 6.55
C THR A 41 15.02 9.41 6.08
N ILE A 42 14.17 10.43 6.02
CA ILE A 42 12.81 10.33 5.46
C ILE A 42 12.87 9.84 4.01
N ILE A 43 13.69 10.48 3.18
CA ILE A 43 13.87 10.12 1.77
C ILE A 43 14.43 8.70 1.65
N THR A 44 15.38 8.30 2.49
CA THR A 44 15.98 6.96 2.47
C THR A 44 14.94 5.88 2.79
N ILE A 45 14.11 6.09 3.82
CA ILE A 45 13.02 5.17 4.18
C ILE A 45 11.96 5.13 3.08
N PHE A 46 11.63 6.28 2.51
CA PHE A 46 10.67 6.39 1.41
C PHE A 46 11.15 5.63 0.16
N LEU A 47 12.41 5.80 -0.25
CA LEU A 47 12.99 5.08 -1.38
C LEU A 47 13.03 3.57 -1.13
N ALA A 48 13.35 3.14 0.09
CA ALA A 48 13.33 1.73 0.46
C ALA A 48 11.91 1.13 0.34
N CYS A 49 10.90 1.81 0.91
CA CYS A 49 9.51 1.37 0.82
C CYS A 49 8.99 1.37 -0.63
N SER A 50 9.32 2.43 -1.39
CA SER A 50 8.95 2.53 -2.80
C SER A 50 9.56 1.42 -3.65
N THR A 51 10.78 0.97 -3.34
CA THR A 51 11.41 -0.15 -4.05
C THR A 51 10.69 -1.46 -3.74
N VAL A 52 10.33 -1.68 -2.48
CA VAL A 52 9.57 -2.87 -2.05
C VAL A 52 8.18 -2.90 -2.70
N ASP A 53 7.47 -1.77 -2.69
CA ASP A 53 6.16 -1.65 -3.34
C ASP A 53 6.25 -1.91 -4.85
N LEU A 54 7.29 -1.36 -5.52
CA LEU A 54 7.53 -1.60 -6.94
C LEU A 54 7.70 -3.10 -7.22
N ILE A 55 8.50 -3.81 -6.43
CA ILE A 55 8.70 -5.26 -6.57
C ILE A 55 7.38 -6.02 -6.39
N ALA A 56 6.59 -5.67 -5.37
CA ALA A 56 5.30 -6.31 -5.11
C ALA A 56 4.28 -6.08 -6.25
N LEU A 57 4.21 -4.86 -6.78
CA LEU A 57 3.36 -4.51 -7.93
C LEU A 57 3.81 -5.21 -9.21
N MET A 58 5.13 -5.34 -9.41
CA MET A 58 5.69 -6.02 -10.56
C MET A 58 5.36 -7.53 -10.54
N ASP A 59 5.34 -8.18 -9.38
CA ASP A 59 4.87 -9.58 -9.27
C ASP A 59 3.38 -9.69 -9.62
N GLN A 60 2.54 -8.76 -9.15
CA GLN A 60 1.11 -8.73 -9.45
C GLN A 60 0.80 -8.57 -10.95
N THR A 61 1.58 -7.73 -11.64
CA THR A 61 1.41 -7.52 -13.09
C THR A 61 1.99 -8.65 -13.93
N THR A 62 3.12 -9.23 -13.52
CA THR A 62 3.70 -10.44 -14.14
C THR A 62 2.72 -11.61 -14.03
N LEU A 63 2.06 -11.74 -12.87
CA LEU A 63 0.98 -12.69 -12.65
C LEU A 63 -0.13 -12.56 -13.68
N ALA A 64 -0.66 -11.35 -13.86
CA ALA A 64 -1.73 -11.09 -14.82
C ALA A 64 -1.32 -11.48 -16.25
N ALA A 65 -0.08 -11.20 -16.66
CA ALA A 65 0.44 -11.59 -17.96
C ALA A 65 0.60 -13.12 -18.10
N SER A 66 1.20 -13.76 -17.09
CA SER A 66 1.49 -15.21 -17.07
C SER A 66 0.24 -16.08 -16.98
N LEU A 67 -0.84 -15.57 -16.38
CA LEU A 67 -2.11 -16.30 -16.23
C LEU A 67 -2.68 -16.72 -17.59
N SER A 68 -2.50 -15.89 -18.61
CA SER A 68 -2.92 -16.20 -19.99
C SER A 68 -2.14 -17.36 -20.62
N ILE A 69 -0.87 -17.53 -20.24
CA ILE A 69 0.00 -18.60 -20.73
C ILE A 69 -0.32 -19.90 -19.97
N ILE A 70 -0.46 -19.82 -18.65
CA ILE A 70 -0.76 -20.95 -17.78
C ILE A 70 -2.14 -21.54 -18.11
N GLY A 71 -3.14 -20.69 -18.34
CA GLY A 71 -4.48 -21.12 -18.74
C GLY A 71 -4.51 -21.91 -20.05
N ASN A 72 -3.73 -21.47 -21.05
CA ASN A 72 -3.61 -22.18 -22.32
C ASN A 72 -2.76 -23.46 -22.21
N ALA A 73 -1.72 -23.45 -21.37
CA ALA A 73 -0.81 -24.58 -21.24
C ALA A 73 -1.42 -25.76 -20.47
N LEU A 74 -2.30 -25.50 -19.50
CA LEU A 74 -2.89 -26.56 -18.65
C LEU A 74 -4.26 -27.06 -19.12
N HIS A 75 -4.91 -26.42 -20.11
CA HIS A 75 -6.26 -26.77 -20.59
C HIS A 75 -7.31 -26.98 -19.45
N ALA A 76 -7.05 -26.43 -18.26
CA ALA A 76 -7.90 -26.53 -17.09
C ALA A 76 -8.54 -25.15 -16.86
N SER A 77 -9.53 -24.80 -17.70
CA SER A 77 -10.24 -23.51 -17.70
C SER A 77 -10.71 -23.08 -16.30
N ASP A 78 -11.12 -24.05 -15.49
CA ASP A 78 -11.80 -23.78 -14.22
C ASP A 78 -10.83 -23.49 -13.06
N GLN A 79 -9.58 -23.98 -13.12
CA GLN A 79 -8.61 -23.77 -12.04
C GLN A 79 -7.82 -22.47 -12.20
N THR A 80 -7.81 -21.87 -13.40
CA THR A 80 -7.09 -20.61 -13.67
C THR A 80 -7.62 -19.44 -12.84
N SER A 81 -8.93 -19.34 -12.64
CA SER A 81 -9.55 -18.26 -11.85
C SER A 81 -9.18 -18.33 -10.36
N TRP A 82 -8.93 -19.54 -9.84
CA TRP A 82 -8.52 -19.74 -8.45
C TRP A 82 -7.09 -19.31 -8.16
N ILE A 83 -6.22 -19.21 -9.18
CA ILE A 83 -4.83 -18.77 -9.02
C ILE A 83 -4.76 -17.33 -8.53
N SER A 84 -5.43 -16.41 -9.24
CA SER A 84 -5.49 -15.00 -8.84
C SER A 84 -6.41 -14.82 -7.63
N GLY A 85 -7.53 -15.56 -7.57
CA GLY A 85 -8.45 -15.52 -6.44
C GLY A 85 -7.78 -15.85 -5.10
N ALA A 86 -6.98 -16.92 -5.03
CA ALA A 86 -6.28 -17.30 -3.81
C ALA A 86 -5.28 -16.23 -3.34
N TYR A 87 -4.58 -15.58 -4.27
CA TYR A 87 -3.69 -14.47 -3.96
C TYR A 87 -4.46 -13.28 -3.37
N PHE A 88 -5.58 -12.86 -3.99
CA PHE A 88 -6.36 -11.73 -3.49
C PHE A 88 -7.03 -12.01 -2.14
N VAL A 89 -7.57 -13.21 -1.95
CA VAL A 89 -8.20 -13.62 -0.68
C VAL A 89 -7.17 -13.59 0.45
N THR A 90 -6.02 -14.26 0.25
CA THR A 90 -4.95 -14.26 1.26
C THR A 90 -4.39 -12.85 1.50
N SER A 91 -4.08 -12.10 0.44
CA SER A 91 -3.60 -10.72 0.56
C SER A 91 -4.57 -9.87 1.38
N THR A 92 -5.88 -9.97 1.16
CA THR A 92 -6.89 -9.20 1.91
C THR A 92 -6.92 -9.59 3.39
N CYS A 93 -6.89 -10.88 3.71
CA CYS A 93 -6.86 -11.36 5.09
C CYS A 93 -5.60 -10.88 5.82
N PHE A 94 -4.44 -10.98 5.16
CA PHE A 94 -3.17 -10.58 5.75
C PHE A 94 -3.01 -9.07 5.85
N GLN A 95 -3.52 -8.31 4.89
CA GLN A 95 -3.53 -6.84 4.94
C GLN A 95 -4.20 -6.32 6.23
N LEU A 96 -5.30 -6.94 6.66
CA LEU A 96 -5.94 -6.62 7.94
C LEU A 96 -5.11 -7.09 9.14
N LEU A 97 -4.55 -8.29 9.06
CA LEU A 97 -3.75 -8.87 10.15
C LEU A 97 -2.49 -8.04 10.43
N TYR A 98 -1.76 -7.66 9.38
CA TYR A 98 -0.55 -6.86 9.45
C TYR A 98 -0.81 -5.46 10.00
N GLY A 99 -2.03 -4.93 9.91
CA GLY A 99 -2.37 -3.64 10.52
C GLY A 99 -2.38 -3.65 12.04
N ARG A 100 -2.76 -4.76 12.68
CA ARG A 100 -2.61 -4.92 14.14
C ARG A 100 -1.21 -5.37 14.51
N LEU A 101 -0.57 -6.17 13.65
CA LEU A 101 0.77 -6.67 13.88
C LEU A 101 1.81 -5.55 13.84
N SER A 102 1.63 -4.54 12.99
CA SER A 102 2.52 -3.37 12.89
C SER A 102 2.45 -2.43 14.10
N ASP A 103 1.34 -2.45 14.85
CA ASP A 103 1.18 -1.67 16.08
C ASP A 103 1.95 -2.30 17.26
N ILE A 104 2.02 -3.64 17.29
CA ILE A 104 2.64 -4.39 18.38
C ILE A 104 4.12 -4.66 18.11
N TRP A 105 4.48 -4.94 16.86
CA TRP A 105 5.84 -5.30 16.44
C TRP A 105 6.51 -4.11 15.74
N SER A 106 7.81 -3.91 15.97
CA SER A 106 8.56 -2.84 15.30
C SER A 106 8.38 -2.91 13.77
N ARG A 107 7.90 -1.82 13.15
CA ARG A 107 7.56 -1.71 11.73
C ARG A 107 8.62 -2.27 10.77
N LYS A 108 9.90 -2.07 11.11
CA LYS A 108 11.05 -2.58 10.33
C LYS A 108 11.12 -4.11 10.30
N LEU A 109 10.81 -4.77 11.41
CA LEU A 109 10.89 -6.24 11.52
C LEU A 109 9.74 -6.89 10.76
N VAL A 110 8.54 -6.32 10.86
CA VAL A 110 7.36 -6.79 10.11
C VAL A 110 7.61 -6.71 8.59
N LEU A 111 8.20 -5.61 8.11
CA LEU A 111 8.55 -5.46 6.69
C LEU A 111 9.56 -6.54 6.25
N PHE A 112 10.60 -6.80 7.05
CA PHE A 112 11.61 -7.79 6.70
C PHE A 112 11.06 -9.22 6.69
N VAL A 113 10.21 -9.58 7.66
CA VAL A 113 9.53 -10.89 7.71
C VAL A 113 8.61 -11.05 6.50
N GLY A 114 7.81 -10.03 6.16
CA GLY A 114 6.97 -10.03 4.97
C GLY A 114 7.78 -10.20 3.69
N LEU A 115 8.94 -9.54 3.60
CA LEU A 115 9.85 -9.63 2.46
C LEU A 115 10.41 -11.05 2.28
N VAL A 116 10.81 -11.70 3.37
CA VAL A 116 11.31 -13.09 3.32
C VAL A 116 10.20 -14.06 2.90
N ILE A 117 8.98 -13.91 3.43
CA ILE A 117 7.83 -14.74 3.05
C ILE A 117 7.52 -14.55 1.57
N PHE A 118 7.47 -13.30 1.09
CA PHE A 118 7.25 -12.99 -0.32
C PHE A 118 8.33 -13.61 -1.20
N PHE A 119 9.60 -13.46 -0.84
CA PHE A 119 10.72 -14.01 -1.59
C PHE A 119 10.65 -15.54 -1.69
N LEU A 120 10.38 -16.22 -0.57
CA LEU A 120 10.21 -17.67 -0.55
C LEU A 120 8.99 -18.12 -1.37
N GLY A 121 7.88 -17.37 -1.31
CA GLY A 121 6.69 -17.64 -2.09
C GLY A 121 6.93 -17.49 -3.59
N SER A 122 7.56 -16.40 -4.03
CA SER A 122 7.92 -16.18 -5.43
C SER A 122 8.90 -17.25 -5.95
N LEU A 123 9.86 -17.66 -5.11
CA LEU A 123 10.78 -18.74 -5.46
C LEU A 123 10.03 -20.08 -5.61
N ALA A 124 9.16 -20.41 -4.66
CA ALA A 124 8.33 -21.62 -4.74
C ALA A 124 7.42 -21.62 -5.97
N ALA A 125 6.77 -20.49 -6.27
CA ALA A 125 5.92 -20.33 -7.45
C ALA A 125 6.69 -20.54 -8.76
N SER A 126 7.98 -20.20 -8.81
CA SER A 126 8.82 -20.43 -9.99
C SER A 126 9.17 -21.91 -10.23
N LEU A 127 9.10 -22.77 -9.22
CA LEU A 127 9.36 -24.21 -9.33
C LEU A 127 8.06 -25.03 -9.52
N ALA A 128 6.89 -24.39 -9.56
CA ALA A 128 5.62 -25.09 -9.63
C ALA A 128 5.43 -25.81 -10.97
N GLN A 129 5.00 -27.08 -10.92
CA GLN A 129 4.76 -27.91 -12.10
C GLN A 129 3.26 -28.18 -12.37
N THR A 130 2.38 -27.90 -11.40
CA THR A 130 0.93 -28.17 -11.48
C THR A 130 0.11 -26.94 -11.08
N ALA A 131 -1.13 -26.83 -11.59
CA ALA A 131 -2.05 -25.72 -11.25
C ALA A 131 -2.31 -25.61 -9.74
N LEU A 132 -2.60 -26.73 -9.08
CA LEU A 132 -2.93 -26.76 -7.66
C LEU A 132 -1.74 -26.31 -6.80
N GLN A 133 -0.54 -26.79 -7.11
CA GLN A 133 0.68 -26.37 -6.44
C GLN A 133 0.95 -24.87 -6.66
N LEU A 134 0.70 -24.36 -7.87
CA LEU A 134 0.82 -22.94 -8.18
C LEU A 134 -0.21 -22.08 -7.39
N ILE A 135 -1.44 -22.56 -7.19
CA ILE A 135 -2.44 -21.90 -6.34
C ILE A 135 -1.94 -21.82 -4.89
N ILE A 136 -1.43 -22.91 -4.32
CA ILE A 136 -0.92 -22.94 -2.94
C ILE A 136 0.27 -21.99 -2.78
N PHE A 137 1.23 -22.03 -3.70
CA PHE A 137 2.37 -21.12 -3.65
C PHE A 137 1.96 -19.67 -3.84
N ARG A 138 0.91 -19.39 -4.63
CA ARG A 138 0.37 -18.03 -4.77
C ARG A 138 -0.39 -17.55 -3.53
N ALA A 139 -1.09 -18.43 -2.84
CA ALA A 139 -1.64 -18.13 -1.53
C ALA A 139 -0.51 -17.74 -0.55
N PHE A 140 0.62 -18.46 -0.58
CA PHE A 140 1.79 -18.14 0.24
C PHE A 140 2.45 -16.80 -0.15
N THR A 141 2.60 -16.52 -1.44
CA THR A 141 3.09 -15.22 -1.91
C THR A 141 2.15 -14.08 -1.52
N GLY A 142 0.82 -14.31 -1.55
CA GLY A 142 -0.19 -13.34 -1.14
C GLY A 142 -0.10 -12.96 0.33
N VAL A 143 0.30 -13.90 1.21
CA VAL A 143 0.60 -13.63 2.62
C VAL A 143 1.69 -12.58 2.77
N GLY A 144 2.77 -12.69 1.99
CA GLY A 144 3.86 -11.71 2.01
C GLY A 144 3.50 -10.40 1.31
N GLY A 145 2.88 -10.48 0.13
CA GLY A 145 2.56 -9.34 -0.73
C GLY A 145 1.58 -8.35 -0.10
N GLY A 146 0.51 -8.85 0.53
CA GLY A 146 -0.47 -8.00 1.23
C GLY A 146 0.13 -7.30 2.44
N GLY A 147 1.03 -7.97 3.17
CA GLY A 147 1.75 -7.39 4.31
C GLY A 147 2.76 -6.32 3.89
N LEU A 148 3.54 -6.59 2.84
CA LEU A 148 4.55 -5.66 2.32
C LEU A 148 3.92 -4.33 1.89
N MET A 149 2.88 -4.38 1.04
CA MET A 149 2.22 -3.17 0.55
C MET A 149 1.56 -2.40 1.69
N THR A 150 0.93 -3.09 2.64
CA THR A 150 0.27 -2.44 3.79
C THR A 150 1.28 -1.75 4.70
N VAL A 151 2.35 -2.45 5.08
CA VAL A 151 3.37 -1.93 5.98
C VAL A 151 4.15 -0.79 5.33
N ALA A 152 4.45 -0.89 4.03
CA ALA A 152 5.09 0.19 3.27
C ALA A 152 4.23 1.47 3.28
N GLN A 153 2.93 1.36 2.98
CA GLN A 153 2.01 2.50 3.00
C GLN A 153 1.81 3.09 4.41
N MET A 154 1.82 2.24 5.44
CA MET A 154 1.80 2.68 6.84
C MET A 154 3.07 3.45 7.20
N ILE A 155 4.26 2.95 6.86
CA ILE A 155 5.53 3.64 7.14
C ILE A 155 5.58 5.00 6.45
N VAL A 156 5.16 5.08 5.18
CA VAL A 156 5.11 6.36 4.45
C VAL A 156 4.12 7.32 5.11
N SER A 157 2.96 6.83 5.54
CA SER A 157 1.94 7.66 6.20
C SER A 157 2.41 8.21 7.55
N ASP A 158 3.21 7.45 8.29
CA ASP A 158 3.79 7.85 9.56
C ASP A 158 4.93 8.86 9.41
N VAL A 159 5.73 8.72 8.35
CA VAL A 159 6.91 9.56 8.09
C VAL A 159 6.53 10.88 7.42
N VAL A 160 5.44 10.93 6.65
CA VAL A 160 5.07 12.11 5.85
C VAL A 160 4.08 13.00 6.62
N PRO A 161 4.43 14.29 6.88
CA PRO A 161 3.53 15.23 7.54
C PRO A 161 2.26 15.48 6.71
N LEU A 162 1.11 15.69 7.37
CA LEU A 162 -0.21 15.79 6.74
C LEU A 162 -0.27 16.80 5.59
N ARG A 163 0.51 17.88 5.67
CA ARG A 163 0.55 18.97 4.68
C ARG A 163 1.21 18.57 3.35
N GLU A 164 2.10 17.57 3.36
CA GLU A 164 2.81 17.09 2.18
C GLU A 164 2.33 15.71 1.69
N ARG A 165 1.44 15.03 2.43
CA ARG A 165 0.92 13.70 2.08
C ARG A 165 0.44 13.61 0.63
N GLY A 166 -0.21 14.65 0.10
CA GLY A 166 -0.66 14.68 -1.29
C GLY A 166 0.47 14.61 -2.33
N LYS A 167 1.63 15.26 -2.06
CA LYS A 167 2.79 15.22 -2.97
C LYS A 167 3.45 13.83 -2.96
N TYR A 168 3.66 13.26 -1.78
CA TYR A 168 4.28 11.94 -1.65
C TYR A 168 3.36 10.81 -2.15
N GLN A 169 2.06 10.89 -1.90
CA GLN A 169 1.07 9.96 -2.47
C GLN A 169 0.98 10.10 -3.99
N GLY A 170 1.14 11.30 -4.55
CA GLY A 170 1.27 11.51 -6.00
C GLY A 170 2.53 10.85 -6.58
N ILE A 171 3.68 10.95 -5.90
CA ILE A 171 4.93 10.29 -6.31
C ILE A 171 4.78 8.76 -6.23
N LEU A 172 4.20 8.23 -5.15
CA LEU A 172 3.90 6.79 -5.06
C LEU A 172 2.95 6.34 -6.17
N GLY A 173 1.92 7.13 -6.48
CA GLY A 173 1.02 6.89 -7.60
C GLY A 173 1.76 6.83 -8.94
N ALA A 174 2.76 7.69 -9.16
CA ALA A 174 3.62 7.65 -10.33
C ALA A 174 4.48 6.37 -10.38
N VAL A 175 5.04 5.94 -9.25
CA VAL A 175 5.79 4.67 -9.15
C VAL A 175 4.88 3.48 -9.46
N VAL A 176 3.66 3.48 -8.92
CA VAL A 176 2.65 2.45 -9.20
C VAL A 176 2.28 2.43 -10.68
N ALA A 177 2.10 3.59 -11.31
CA ALA A 177 1.82 3.69 -12.73
C ALA A 177 3.00 3.14 -13.58
N LEU A 178 4.24 3.46 -13.22
CA LEU A 178 5.43 2.92 -13.88
C LEU A 178 5.52 1.39 -13.72
N ALA A 179 5.31 0.87 -12.51
CA ALA A 179 5.33 -0.57 -12.24
C ALA A 179 4.26 -1.30 -13.07
N ASN A 180 3.04 -0.77 -13.12
CA ASN A 180 1.95 -1.33 -13.91
C ASN A 180 2.18 -1.21 -15.43
N GLY A 181 2.94 -0.22 -15.89
CA GLY A 181 3.33 -0.09 -17.29
C GLY A 181 4.41 -1.10 -17.69
N ILE A 182 5.41 -1.33 -16.83
CA ILE A 182 6.54 -2.21 -17.13
C ILE A 182 6.13 -3.69 -17.15
N GLY A 183 5.28 -4.12 -16.21
CA GLY A 183 4.89 -5.54 -16.08
C GLY A 183 4.31 -6.16 -17.36
N PRO A 184 3.23 -5.61 -17.94
CA PRO A 184 2.64 -6.11 -19.18
C PRO A 184 3.57 -5.96 -20.39
N VAL A 185 4.46 -4.96 -20.42
CA VAL A 185 5.43 -4.80 -21.51
C VAL A 185 6.44 -5.95 -21.50
N ILE A 186 6.95 -6.33 -20.33
CA ILE A 186 7.86 -7.49 -20.18
C ILE A 186 7.11 -8.78 -20.51
N GLY A 187 5.89 -8.97 -19.99
CA GLY A 187 5.06 -10.15 -20.29
C GLY A 187 4.56 -10.21 -21.74
N GLY A 188 4.45 -9.07 -22.42
CA GLY A 188 4.07 -8.96 -23.83
C GLY A 188 5.25 -9.21 -24.77
N LEU A 189 6.46 -8.79 -24.38
CA LEU A 189 7.68 -9.06 -25.14
C LEU A 189 7.98 -10.57 -25.21
N SER A 190 7.72 -11.31 -24.13
CA SER A 190 7.79 -12.78 -24.17
C SER A 190 6.71 -13.42 -25.05
N ARG A 191 5.61 -12.71 -25.32
CA ARG A 191 4.54 -13.10 -26.25
C ARG A 191 4.76 -12.62 -27.69
N ALA A 192 5.84 -11.90 -27.99
CA ALA A 192 6.07 -11.34 -29.32
C ALA A 192 5.91 -12.44 -30.39
N PRO A 193 4.96 -12.29 -31.33
CA PRO A 193 4.69 -13.31 -32.32
C PRO A 193 5.94 -13.51 -33.16
N ARG A 194 6.46 -14.75 -33.18
CA ARG A 194 7.44 -15.14 -34.20
C ARG A 194 6.76 -14.90 -35.55
N ARG A 195 7.11 -13.79 -36.21
CA ARG A 195 6.83 -13.59 -37.63
C ARG A 195 7.45 -14.77 -38.35
N SER A 196 6.63 -15.75 -38.72
CA SER A 196 6.96 -16.66 -39.80
C SER A 196 7.22 -15.77 -41.01
N LYS A 197 8.48 -15.61 -41.38
CA LYS A 197 8.82 -15.28 -42.76
C LYS A 197 8.14 -16.35 -43.61
N THR A 198 7.06 -16.01 -44.28
CA THR A 198 6.68 -16.66 -45.54
C THR A 198 7.55 -16.02 -46.62
N PRO A 199 8.56 -16.72 -47.18
CA PRO A 199 9.08 -16.35 -48.48
C PRO A 199 8.05 -16.84 -49.50
N GLY A 200 7.20 -15.93 -49.98
CA GLY A 200 6.11 -16.29 -50.87
C GLY A 200 5.57 -15.10 -51.64
N ALA A 201 6.47 -14.27 -52.16
CA ALA A 201 6.14 -13.31 -53.22
C ALA A 201 7.27 -13.37 -54.27
N GLY A 202 6.93 -13.92 -55.43
CA GLY A 202 7.78 -14.17 -56.59
C GLY A 202 7.01 -15.14 -57.49
N SER A 203 5.99 -14.67 -58.21
CA SER A 203 6.10 -14.15 -59.58
C SER A 203 6.32 -15.26 -60.61
N SER A 204 5.30 -15.43 -61.46
CA SER A 204 5.40 -15.77 -62.88
C SER A 204 6.05 -17.10 -63.30
N ALA A 205 5.21 -18.07 -63.70
CA ALA A 205 5.31 -18.80 -64.97
C ALA A 205 4.00 -19.55 -65.23
#